data_AF-A0A7S4J2V2-F1
#
_entry.id   AF-A0A7S4J2V2-F1
#
_cell.length_a   1.000
_cell.length_b   1.000
_cell.length_c   1.000
_cell.angle_alpha   90.00
_cell.angle_beta   90.00
_cell.angle_gamma   90.00
#
_symmetry.space_group_name_H-M   'P 1'
#
loop_
_entity.id
_entity.type
_entity.pdbx_description
1 polymer ?
#
loop_
_entity_poly.entity_id
_entity_poly.type
_entity_poly.pdbx_seq_one_letter_code
_entity_poly.pdbx_strand_id
1 'polypeptide(L)'
;FDIRTEKVTTTKEGDGGVGESKTKRPRTEEFVLVASHDDCSVAFDIRTEKVTTTKEGDGGVGESKTKRPRTEERSSSSSSVDGAAPSDPRLGAPRNSHVSPERALQLNDARRTSLLREAVRAAVRLGGGPDRASVLDPSDFSLCALLAAADCGVRRVTSLESSSGGLPHLSAAVAQWGNALPPGEEDPGGGGDGGVFRVLNCRPEVLSASHLPTSDMDGHPRPANVTVAEPYYEVLEGWHLQEALNYFHLLRALKRRGVVGAGDDEAF
;
A
#
# COMPACT_ATOMS: atom_id res chain seq x y z
N PHE A 1 -32.16 9.38 0.11
CA PHE A 1 -31.23 9.43 1.24
C PHE A 1 -32.03 9.46 2.51
N ASP A 2 -32.24 8.28 3.09
CA ASP A 2 -32.75 8.16 4.45
C ASP A 2 -31.52 8.10 5.38
N ILE A 3 -31.52 8.91 6.45
CA ILE A 3 -30.41 8.96 7.41
C ILE A 3 -30.98 8.54 8.75
N ARG A 4 -30.49 7.42 9.28
CA ARG A 4 -30.84 6.96 10.62
C ARG A 4 -29.67 7.20 11.56
N THR A 5 -29.94 7.93 12.63
CA THR A 5 -28.98 8.19 13.70
C THR A 5 -29.34 7.35 14.91
N GLU A 6 -28.40 6.53 15.37
CA GLU A 6 -28.59 5.72 16.57
C GLU A 6 -27.54 6.09 17.62
N LYS A 7 -28.00 6.32 18.86
CA LYS A 7 -27.14 6.64 19.99
C LYS A 7 -26.59 5.34 20.56
N VAL A 8 -25.30 5.09 20.37
CA VAL A 8 -24.64 3.86 20.86
C VAL A 8 -23.78 4.20 22.07
N THR A 9 -23.93 3.42 23.14
CA THR A 9 -23.13 3.58 24.37
C THR A 9 -22.23 2.36 24.52
N THR A 10 -20.91 2.54 24.51
CA THR A 10 -19.96 1.44 24.78
C THR A 10 -19.21 1.68 26.09
N THR A 11 -19.09 0.63 26.89
CA THR A 11 -18.27 0.60 28.10
C THR A 11 -16.90 0.03 27.76
N LYS A 12 -15.85 0.84 27.84
CA LYS A 12 -14.47 0.39 27.62
C LYS A 12 -13.95 -0.25 28.91
N GLU A 13 -13.69 -1.56 28.93
CA GLU A 13 -13.01 -2.18 30.09
C GLU A 13 -11.55 -1.71 30.13
N GLY A 14 -11.11 -1.26 31.31
CA GLY A 14 -9.76 -0.74 31.51
C GLY A 14 -8.75 -1.87 31.61
N ASP A 15 -7.69 -1.78 30.82
CA ASP A 15 -6.55 -2.69 30.84
C ASP A 15 -5.85 -2.62 32.22
N GLY A 16 -5.64 -3.79 32.83
CA GLY A 16 -5.30 -3.95 34.24
C GLY A 16 -3.82 -3.72 34.54
N GLY A 17 -3.48 -2.51 34.97
CA GLY A 17 -2.21 -2.19 35.62
C GLY A 17 -2.33 -2.28 37.15
N VAL A 18 -1.61 -3.20 37.77
CA VAL A 18 -1.57 -3.43 39.22
C VAL A 18 -0.91 -2.25 39.93
N GLY A 19 -1.71 -1.46 40.65
CA GLY A 19 -1.26 -0.41 41.56
C GLY A 19 -2.47 0.20 42.28
N GLU A 20 -2.53 0.04 43.60
CA GLU A 20 -3.69 0.41 44.42
C GLU A 20 -4.14 1.88 44.27
N SER A 21 -5.45 2.06 44.44
CA SER A 21 -6.13 3.29 44.87
C SER A 21 -6.49 4.35 43.83
N LYS A 22 -7.47 3.99 42.98
CA LYS A 22 -8.81 4.64 42.84
C LYS A 22 -9.39 4.08 41.55
N THR A 23 -10.43 3.25 41.65
CA THR A 23 -11.23 2.81 40.50
C THR A 23 -11.82 4.04 39.78
N LYS A 24 -11.05 4.61 38.85
CA LYS A 24 -11.57 5.49 37.81
C LYS A 24 -12.55 4.62 37.02
N ARG A 25 -13.84 4.84 37.21
CA ARG A 25 -14.87 4.26 36.34
C ARG A 25 -14.44 4.52 34.90
N PRO A 26 -14.53 3.53 34.00
CA PRO A 26 -14.23 3.76 32.60
C PRO A 26 -15.06 4.94 32.11
N ARG A 27 -14.43 5.90 31.45
CA ARG A 27 -15.14 7.02 30.84
C ARG A 27 -16.04 6.43 29.75
N THR A 28 -17.34 6.46 29.97
CA THR A 28 -18.33 6.26 28.92
C THR A 28 -18.25 7.48 28.02
N GLU A 29 -17.64 7.32 26.85
CA GLU A 29 -17.71 8.32 25.79
C GLU A 29 -18.93 7.98 24.94
N GLU A 30 -19.90 8.87 24.94
CA GLU A 30 -21.05 8.74 24.05
C GLU A 30 -20.62 9.15 22.63
N PHE A 31 -20.99 8.34 21.64
CA PHE A 31 -20.84 8.68 20.23
C PHE A 31 -22.15 8.41 19.50
N VAL A 32 -22.33 9.08 18.37
CA VAL A 32 -23.46 8.87 17.47
C VAL A 32 -22.96 8.08 16.28
N LEU A 33 -23.55 6.89 16.06
CA LEU A 33 -23.35 6.14 14.82
C LEU A 33 -24.42 6.61 13.83
N VAL A 34 -23.97 7.19 12.71
CA VAL A 34 -24.81 7.61 11.61
C VAL A 34 -24.77 6.51 10.55
N ALA A 35 -25.90 5.86 10.32
CA ALA A 35 -26.07 4.93 9.21
C ALA A 35 -26.77 5.66 8.06
N SER A 36 -26.13 5.69 6.90
CA SER A 36 -26.66 6.27 5.67
C SER A 36 -26.77 5.19 4.59
N HIS A 37 -27.81 5.26 3.77
CA HIS A 37 -27.97 4.37 2.63
C HIS A 37 -28.65 5.06 1.44
N ASP A 38 -28.38 4.53 0.26
CA ASP A 38 -29.16 4.73 -0.96
C ASP A 38 -29.61 3.38 -1.54
N ASP A 39 -30.06 3.35 -2.78
CA ASP A 39 -30.59 2.13 -3.41
C ASP A 39 -29.52 1.05 -3.65
N CYS A 40 -28.23 1.43 -3.62
CA CYS A 40 -27.11 0.56 -4.02
C CYS A 40 -25.97 0.50 -3.00
N SER A 41 -26.03 1.28 -1.92
CA SER A 41 -24.92 1.41 -0.98
C SER A 41 -25.38 1.71 0.45
N VAL A 42 -24.55 1.30 1.41
CA VAL A 42 -24.69 1.59 2.83
C VAL A 42 -23.35 2.12 3.33
N ALA A 43 -23.38 3.18 4.14
CA ALA A 43 -22.21 3.76 4.79
C ALA A 43 -22.50 4.02 6.28
N PHE A 44 -21.44 3.99 7.08
CA PHE A 44 -21.48 4.24 8.51
C PHE A 44 -20.46 5.32 8.85
N ASP A 45 -20.87 6.31 9.65
CA ASP A 45 -20.04 7.41 10.13
C ASP A 45 -20.17 7.52 11.66
N ILE A 46 -19.07 7.82 12.35
CA ILE A 46 -19.05 7.97 13.80
C ILE A 46 -18.84 9.45 14.12
N ARG A 47 -19.85 10.08 14.73
CA ARG A 47 -19.77 11.47 15.19
C ARG A 47 -19.56 11.49 16.71
N THR A 48 -18.41 12.02 17.11
CA THR A 48 -18.05 12.23 18.52
C THR A 48 -18.39 13.64 19.00
N GLU A 49 -19.34 14.33 18.37
CA GLU A 49 -19.79 15.63 18.85
C GLU A 49 -20.30 15.49 20.28
N LYS A 50 -19.80 16.34 21.18
CA LYS A 50 -20.36 16.47 22.52
C LYS A 50 -21.83 16.83 22.35
N VAL A 51 -22.72 15.88 22.60
CA VAL A 51 -24.15 16.14 22.69
C VAL A 51 -24.33 17.07 23.89
N THR A 52 -24.22 18.38 23.67
CA THR A 52 -24.72 19.37 24.60
C THR A 52 -26.23 19.21 24.56
N THR A 53 -26.76 18.39 25.46
CA THR A 53 -28.18 18.42 25.81
C THR A 53 -28.48 19.80 26.37
N THR A 54 -28.75 20.78 25.50
CA THR A 54 -29.54 21.94 25.87
C THR A 54 -30.92 21.39 26.19
N LYS A 55 -31.18 21.23 27.49
CA LYS A 55 -32.52 20.96 28.00
C LYS A 55 -33.46 21.98 27.37
N GLU A 56 -34.50 21.48 26.70
CA GLU A 56 -35.63 22.27 26.26
C GLU A 56 -36.18 23.03 27.47
N GLY A 57 -36.02 24.35 27.42
CA GLY A 57 -36.77 25.29 28.21
C GLY A 57 -38.06 25.59 27.48
N ASP A 58 -39.14 25.17 28.11
CA ASP A 58 -40.54 25.48 27.87
C ASP A 58 -40.79 26.93 27.38
N GLY A 59 -41.69 27.06 26.40
CA GLY A 59 -42.43 28.29 26.10
C GLY A 59 -41.92 29.18 24.97
N GLY A 60 -42.66 29.21 23.84
CA GLY A 60 -42.61 30.37 22.94
C GLY A 60 -43.01 30.10 21.49
N VAL A 61 -44.29 30.28 21.18
CA VAL A 61 -44.82 30.45 19.81
C VAL A 61 -44.04 31.57 19.10
N GLY A 62 -43.51 31.29 17.91
CA GLY A 62 -42.85 32.30 17.07
C GLY A 62 -42.56 31.77 15.66
N GLU A 63 -43.50 31.99 14.75
CA GLU A 63 -43.21 31.97 13.31
C GLU A 63 -42.08 32.97 13.01
N SER A 64 -41.08 32.58 12.21
CA SER A 64 -40.34 33.51 11.34
C SER A 64 -39.57 32.80 10.24
N LYS A 65 -39.91 33.17 9.01
CA LYS A 65 -39.24 32.89 7.74
C LYS A 65 -37.80 33.44 7.74
N THR A 66 -36.82 32.67 7.26
CA THR A 66 -35.66 33.23 6.51
C THR A 66 -34.93 32.18 5.65
N LYS A 67 -35.25 32.24 4.35
CA LYS A 67 -34.37 32.15 3.16
C LYS A 67 -33.10 31.27 3.21
N ARG A 68 -33.11 30.26 2.32
CA ARG A 68 -31.93 29.62 1.71
C ARG A 68 -30.93 30.69 1.19
N PRO A 69 -29.62 30.58 1.46
CA PRO A 69 -28.62 31.19 0.61
C PRO A 69 -28.43 30.34 -0.64
N ARG A 70 -28.77 30.93 -1.79
CA ARG A 70 -28.49 30.42 -3.14
C ARG A 70 -27.12 30.99 -3.51
N THR A 71 -26.09 30.16 -3.55
CA THR A 71 -24.76 30.60 -3.99
C THR A 71 -24.72 30.59 -5.52
N GLU A 72 -24.28 31.70 -6.06
CA GLU A 72 -24.26 32.04 -7.49
C GLU A 72 -23.28 31.19 -8.30
N GLU A 73 -23.67 31.00 -9.55
CA GLU A 73 -22.88 30.43 -10.64
C GLU A 73 -21.60 31.26 -10.89
N ARG A 74 -20.48 30.57 -11.09
CA ARG A 74 -19.47 31.07 -12.03
C ARG A 74 -18.63 29.95 -12.66
N SER A 75 -18.76 29.90 -13.99
CA SER A 75 -17.75 29.59 -15.01
C SER A 75 -17.17 28.17 -15.08
N SER A 76 -17.70 27.47 -16.08
CA SER A 76 -17.07 26.49 -16.96
C SER A 76 -15.58 26.72 -17.28
N SER A 77 -14.78 25.66 -17.15
CA SER A 77 -13.82 25.25 -18.19
C SER A 77 -13.64 23.73 -18.20
N SER A 78 -13.84 23.16 -19.39
CA SER A 78 -13.49 21.83 -19.91
C SER A 78 -12.08 21.37 -19.53
N SER A 79 -11.66 20.10 -19.49
CA SER A 79 -12.23 18.79 -19.84
C SER A 79 -11.14 17.75 -19.55
N SER A 80 -11.43 16.68 -18.82
CA SER A 80 -10.90 15.35 -19.13
C SER A 80 -11.79 14.30 -18.46
N VAL A 81 -12.14 13.32 -19.27
CA VAL A 81 -13.05 12.21 -18.96
C VAL A 81 -12.26 11.17 -18.18
N ASP A 82 -12.64 10.94 -16.93
CA ASP A 82 -12.53 9.63 -16.26
C ASP A 82 -13.79 9.46 -15.41
N GLY A 83 -14.58 8.44 -15.75
CA GLY A 83 -15.93 8.19 -15.25
C GLY A 83 -15.96 7.65 -13.82
N ALA A 84 -15.48 8.42 -12.86
CA ALA A 84 -15.87 8.28 -11.45
C ALA A 84 -16.86 9.39 -11.14
N ALA A 85 -18.10 9.01 -10.77
CA ALA A 85 -19.05 9.97 -10.23
C ALA A 85 -18.39 10.73 -9.06
N PRO A 86 -18.60 12.05 -8.92
CA PRO A 86 -18.03 12.80 -7.81
C PRO A 86 -18.66 12.28 -6.53
N SER A 87 -17.95 11.41 -5.81
CA SER A 87 -18.32 11.02 -4.46
C SER A 87 -18.30 12.28 -3.60
N ASP A 88 -19.44 12.60 -2.98
CA ASP A 88 -19.56 13.67 -2.01
C ASP A 88 -18.40 13.54 -0.99
N PRO A 89 -17.51 14.53 -0.88
CA PRO A 89 -16.34 14.45 0.01
C PRO A 89 -16.70 14.31 1.49
N ARG A 90 -18.00 14.38 1.85
CA ARG A 90 -18.51 14.18 3.21
C ARG A 90 -18.97 12.75 3.51
N LEU A 91 -19.04 11.85 2.51
CA LEU A 91 -19.60 10.50 2.67
C LEU A 91 -18.68 9.35 2.19
N GLY A 92 -17.54 9.64 1.56
CA GLY A 92 -16.60 8.63 1.13
C GLY A 92 -15.42 8.53 2.09
N ALA A 93 -15.35 7.49 2.92
CA ALA A 93 -14.04 7.06 3.42
C ALA A 93 -13.13 6.88 2.19
N PRO A 94 -11.90 7.41 2.18
CA PRO A 94 -10.98 7.23 1.06
C PRO A 94 -10.74 5.73 0.89
N ARG A 95 -11.46 5.11 -0.05
CA ARG A 95 -11.16 3.76 -0.50
C ARG A 95 -9.89 3.88 -1.31
N ASN A 96 -8.85 3.15 -0.89
CA ASN A 96 -7.68 2.98 -1.74
C ASN A 96 -8.18 2.29 -3.03
N SER A 97 -8.16 3.03 -4.15
CA SER A 97 -8.65 2.55 -5.44
C SER A 97 -7.67 1.59 -6.13
N HIS A 98 -6.50 1.38 -5.54
CA HIS A 98 -5.41 0.60 -6.13
C HIS A 98 -5.11 -0.69 -5.37
N VAL A 99 -5.64 -0.86 -4.15
CA VAL A 99 -5.39 -2.04 -3.32
C VAL A 99 -6.72 -2.62 -2.89
N SER A 100 -6.97 -3.87 -3.29
CA SER A 100 -8.16 -4.61 -2.87
C SER A 100 -8.18 -4.81 -1.35
N PRO A 101 -9.37 -5.02 -0.74
CA PRO A 101 -9.46 -5.40 0.67
C PRO A 101 -8.66 -6.67 1.00
N GLU A 102 -8.66 -7.67 0.12
CA GLU A 102 -7.87 -8.89 0.28
C GLU A 102 -6.37 -8.58 0.33
N ARG A 103 -5.85 -7.81 -0.63
CA ARG A 103 -4.44 -7.40 -0.64
C ARG A 103 -4.09 -6.56 0.58
N ALA A 104 -4.96 -5.65 1.00
CA ALA A 104 -4.75 -4.86 2.21
C ALA A 104 -4.65 -5.74 3.47
N LEU A 105 -5.47 -6.79 3.59
CA LEU A 105 -5.37 -7.76 4.69
C LEU A 105 -4.03 -8.52 4.64
N GLN A 106 -3.61 -8.97 3.46
CA GLN A 106 -2.32 -9.67 3.28
C GLN A 106 -1.12 -8.79 3.67
N LEU A 107 -1.13 -7.51 3.28
CA LEU A 107 -0.07 -6.55 3.60
C LEU A 107 -0.02 -6.21 5.09
N ASN A 108 -1.17 -6.25 5.78
CA ASN A 108 -1.27 -6.00 7.22
C ASN A 108 -1.08 -7.26 8.09
N ASP A 109 -0.88 -8.44 7.50
CA ASP A 109 -0.62 -9.66 8.26
C ASP A 109 0.82 -9.69 8.78
N ALA A 110 0.99 -9.38 10.07
CA ALA A 110 2.28 -9.35 10.74
C ALA A 110 3.01 -10.72 10.73
N ARG A 111 2.28 -11.84 10.75
CA ARG A 111 2.89 -13.18 10.68
C ARG A 111 3.46 -13.42 9.30
N ARG A 112 2.70 -13.08 8.26
CA ARG A 112 3.13 -13.15 6.87
C ARG A 112 4.37 -12.30 6.63
N THR A 113 4.36 -11.04 7.07
CA THR A 113 5.51 -10.13 6.96
C THR A 113 6.74 -10.66 7.69
N SER A 114 6.57 -11.29 8.86
CA SER A 114 7.69 -11.89 9.59
C SER A 114 8.30 -13.07 8.86
N LEU A 115 7.47 -13.95 8.29
CA LEU A 115 7.93 -15.07 7.46
C LEU A 115 8.70 -14.60 6.22
N LEU A 116 8.15 -13.61 5.50
CA LEU A 116 8.79 -13.04 4.32
C LEU A 116 10.13 -12.39 4.69
N ARG A 117 10.20 -11.64 5.80
CA ARG A 117 11.43 -11.03 6.29
C ARG A 117 12.53 -12.07 6.54
N GLU A 118 12.19 -13.19 7.18
CA GLU A 118 13.15 -14.27 7.42
C GLU A 118 13.62 -14.93 6.12
N ALA A 119 12.71 -15.22 5.20
CA ALA A 119 13.02 -15.80 3.90
C ALA A 119 13.91 -14.88 3.05
N VAL A 120 13.57 -13.58 2.95
CA VAL A 120 14.35 -12.57 2.23
C VAL A 120 15.74 -12.45 2.83
N ARG A 121 15.85 -12.39 4.17
CA ARG A 121 17.15 -12.33 4.85
C ARG A 121 18.01 -13.56 4.56
N ALA A 122 17.42 -14.75 4.51
CA ALA A 122 18.12 -15.98 4.14
C ALA A 122 18.60 -15.93 2.68
N ALA A 123 17.75 -15.52 1.76
CA ALA A 123 18.08 -15.40 0.34
C ALA A 123 19.21 -14.38 0.09
N VAL A 124 19.16 -13.21 0.75
CA VAL A 124 20.23 -12.19 0.66
C VAL A 124 21.56 -12.70 1.20
N ARG A 125 21.56 -13.49 2.28
CA ARG A 125 22.79 -14.12 2.79
C ARG A 125 23.38 -15.11 1.79
N LEU A 126 22.53 -15.93 1.15
CA LEU A 126 22.96 -16.86 0.10
C LEU A 126 23.47 -16.13 -1.15
N GLY A 127 22.92 -14.96 -1.46
CA GLY A 127 23.40 -14.05 -2.51
C GLY A 127 24.69 -13.30 -2.20
N GLY A 128 25.39 -13.65 -1.12
CA GLY A 128 26.68 -13.05 -0.72
C GLY A 128 26.56 -11.85 0.23
N GLY A 129 25.38 -11.62 0.81
CA GLY A 129 25.12 -10.51 1.73
C GLY A 129 24.68 -9.21 1.05
N PRO A 130 24.32 -8.17 1.82
CA PRO A 130 23.66 -6.96 1.30
C PRO A 130 24.49 -6.13 0.32
N ASP A 131 25.82 -6.14 0.46
CA ASP A 131 26.72 -5.39 -0.44
C ASP A 131 26.90 -6.08 -1.80
N ARG A 132 26.70 -7.40 -1.86
CA ARG A 132 26.89 -8.21 -3.07
C ARG A 132 25.58 -8.59 -3.74
N ALA A 133 24.50 -8.70 -2.97
CA ALA A 133 23.19 -9.02 -3.51
C ALA A 133 22.72 -7.95 -4.52
N SER A 134 22.12 -8.44 -5.60
CA SER A 134 21.32 -7.70 -6.55
C SER A 134 19.98 -8.40 -6.62
N VAL A 135 18.96 -7.74 -6.05
CA VAL A 135 17.64 -8.31 -5.82
C VAL A 135 16.69 -7.90 -6.91
N LEU A 136 15.98 -8.87 -7.48
CA LEU A 136 14.82 -8.66 -8.35
C LEU A 136 13.57 -9.22 -7.65
N ASP A 137 12.51 -8.41 -7.58
CA ASP A 137 11.18 -8.84 -7.17
C ASP A 137 10.20 -8.74 -8.35
N PRO A 138 9.79 -9.86 -8.97
CA PRO A 138 8.88 -9.89 -10.11
C PRO A 138 7.42 -10.09 -9.69
N SER A 139 6.98 -9.38 -8.65
CA SER A 139 5.63 -9.43 -8.11
C SER A 139 5.05 -8.02 -7.97
N ASP A 140 3.75 -7.86 -8.25
CA ASP A 140 3.08 -6.57 -8.11
C ASP A 140 2.97 -6.19 -6.62
N PHE A 141 3.31 -4.94 -6.27
CA PHE A 141 3.22 -4.33 -4.94
C PHE A 141 3.58 -5.28 -3.79
N SER A 142 4.70 -5.98 -3.95
CA SER A 142 5.22 -6.95 -3.00
C SER A 142 6.06 -6.31 -1.91
N LEU A 143 5.98 -6.84 -0.69
CA LEU A 143 6.82 -6.42 0.43
C LEU A 143 8.26 -6.94 0.29
N CYS A 144 8.52 -7.97 -0.51
CA CYS A 144 9.82 -8.62 -0.56
C CYS A 144 10.95 -7.67 -1.00
N ALA A 145 10.74 -6.86 -2.04
CA ALA A 145 11.68 -5.83 -2.45
C ALA A 145 11.95 -4.82 -1.31
N LEU A 146 10.89 -4.34 -0.66
CA LEU A 146 10.99 -3.37 0.45
C LEU A 146 11.77 -3.97 1.62
N LEU A 147 11.50 -5.22 2.01
CA LEU A 147 12.20 -5.92 3.08
C LEU A 147 13.68 -6.16 2.73
N ALA A 148 14.00 -6.44 1.46
CA ALA A 148 15.38 -6.57 1.02
C ALA A 148 16.15 -5.25 1.20
N ALA A 149 15.56 -4.13 0.78
CA ALA A 149 16.19 -2.82 0.90
C ALA A 149 16.24 -2.31 2.36
N ALA A 150 15.08 -2.21 3.01
CA ALA A 150 14.94 -1.58 4.32
C ALA A 150 15.48 -2.44 5.46
N ASP A 151 15.17 -3.74 5.49
CA ASP A 151 15.51 -4.60 6.62
C ASP A 151 16.86 -5.31 6.46
N CYS A 152 17.24 -5.61 5.22
CA CYS A 152 18.51 -6.30 4.94
C CYS A 152 19.61 -5.34 4.50
N GLY A 153 19.30 -4.09 4.13
CA GLY A 153 20.28 -3.11 3.66
C GLY A 153 20.77 -3.38 2.25
N VAL A 154 20.04 -4.15 1.45
CA VAL A 154 20.44 -4.43 0.06
C VAL A 154 20.42 -3.12 -0.73
N ARG A 155 21.55 -2.81 -1.34
CA ARG A 155 21.75 -1.55 -2.07
C ARG A 155 21.21 -1.57 -3.49
N ARG A 156 20.97 -2.76 -4.06
CA ARG A 156 20.53 -2.91 -5.45
C ARG A 156 19.28 -3.74 -5.49
N VAL A 157 18.14 -3.05 -5.52
CA VAL A 157 16.83 -3.68 -5.50
C VAL A 157 16.00 -3.16 -6.66
N THR A 158 15.46 -4.07 -7.46
CA THR A 158 14.51 -3.79 -8.53
C THR A 158 13.19 -4.46 -8.22
N SER A 159 12.13 -3.68 -7.99
CA SER A 159 10.74 -4.15 -8.00
C SER A 159 10.20 -4.03 -9.41
N LEU A 160 9.75 -5.13 -9.99
CA LEU A 160 9.11 -5.17 -11.30
C LEU A 160 7.60 -5.21 -11.12
N GLU A 161 6.96 -4.11 -11.46
CA GLU A 161 5.52 -3.93 -11.40
C GLU A 161 4.94 -4.11 -12.80
N SER A 162 4.07 -5.10 -12.97
CA SER A 162 3.47 -5.45 -14.27
C SER A 162 2.06 -4.88 -14.44
N SER A 163 1.44 -4.44 -13.34
CA SER A 163 0.13 -3.78 -13.33
C SER A 163 0.14 -2.48 -14.14
N SER A 164 -0.88 -2.28 -14.99
CA SER A 164 -1.04 -1.05 -15.77
C SER A 164 -1.78 0.08 -15.03
N GLY A 165 -2.14 -0.13 -13.76
CA GLY A 165 -2.92 0.80 -12.93
C GLY A 165 -2.07 1.78 -12.11
N GLY A 166 -2.64 2.29 -11.01
CA GLY A 166 -1.95 3.17 -10.06
C GLY A 166 -1.01 2.45 -9.09
N LEU A 167 -1.04 1.11 -9.08
CA LEU A 167 -0.28 0.26 -8.17
C LEU A 167 1.26 0.41 -8.27
N PRO A 168 1.89 0.61 -9.46
CA PRO A 168 3.33 0.89 -9.54
C PRO A 168 3.70 2.23 -8.91
N HIS A 169 2.84 3.25 -9.07
CA HIS A 169 3.04 4.56 -8.46
C HIS A 169 2.88 4.49 -6.94
N LEU A 170 1.91 3.71 -6.46
CA LEU A 170 1.74 3.45 -5.04
C LEU A 170 2.93 2.68 -4.45
N SER A 171 3.44 1.67 -5.15
CA SER A 171 4.65 0.92 -4.77
C SER A 171 5.85 1.87 -4.61
N ALA A 172 6.07 2.74 -5.60
CA ALA A 172 7.12 3.75 -5.54
C ALA A 172 6.93 4.74 -4.38
N ALA A 173 5.70 5.22 -4.14
CA ALA A 173 5.41 6.14 -3.04
C ALA A 173 5.63 5.48 -1.66
N VAL A 174 5.24 4.21 -1.49
CA VAL A 174 5.48 3.46 -0.26
C VAL A 174 6.99 3.25 -0.03
N ALA A 175 7.75 2.94 -1.08
CA ALA A 175 9.19 2.80 -0.98
C ALA A 175 9.89 4.12 -0.61
N GLN A 176 9.62 5.18 -1.37
CA GLN A 176 10.36 6.44 -1.29
C GLN A 176 9.88 7.32 -0.13
N TRP A 177 8.57 7.46 0.05
CA TRP A 177 8.01 8.32 1.09
C TRP A 177 7.70 7.55 2.37
N GLY A 178 7.17 6.34 2.23
CA GLY A 178 6.84 5.50 3.39
C GLY A 178 8.06 4.95 4.11
N ASN A 179 9.12 4.61 3.37
CA ASN A 179 10.30 3.93 3.91
C ASN A 179 11.62 4.69 3.67
N ALA A 180 11.56 5.92 3.14
CA ALA A 180 12.73 6.77 2.87
C ALA A 180 13.80 6.08 2.00
N LEU A 181 13.41 5.16 1.11
CA LEU A 181 14.35 4.49 0.22
C LEU A 181 14.81 5.43 -0.90
N PRO A 182 16.11 5.43 -1.23
CA PRO A 182 16.66 6.32 -2.25
C PRO A 182 16.04 6.02 -3.62
N PRO A 183 15.54 7.04 -4.34
CA PRO A 183 15.02 6.87 -5.69
C PRO A 183 16.14 6.43 -6.64
N GLY A 184 15.78 5.64 -7.65
CA GLY A 184 16.74 4.98 -8.52
C GLY A 184 17.38 5.81 -9.63
N GLU A 185 17.81 7.04 -9.32
CA GLU A 185 18.69 7.83 -10.17
C GLU A 185 20.14 7.59 -9.73
N GLU A 186 20.93 6.97 -10.62
CA GLU A 186 22.39 6.96 -10.49
C GLU A 186 22.86 8.40 -10.68
N ASP A 187 23.51 8.98 -9.67
CA ASP A 187 24.06 10.33 -9.76
C ASP A 187 25.11 10.37 -10.89
N PRO A 188 24.86 11.03 -12.03
CA PRO A 188 25.74 10.95 -13.20
C PRO A 188 27.10 11.65 -12.99
N GLY A 189 27.29 12.35 -11.87
CA GLY A 189 28.55 13.00 -11.48
C GLY A 189 29.10 12.59 -10.12
N GLY A 190 28.43 11.70 -9.40
CA GLY A 190 28.82 11.28 -8.05
C GLY A 190 29.39 9.87 -8.06
N GLY A 191 30.67 9.70 -7.70
CA GLY A 191 31.26 8.40 -7.36
C GLY A 191 30.69 7.80 -6.07
N GLY A 192 29.39 7.98 -5.84
CA GLY A 192 28.65 7.56 -4.68
C GLY A 192 28.08 6.19 -4.91
N ASP A 193 28.53 5.25 -4.09
CA ASP A 193 27.99 3.92 -3.80
C ASP A 193 26.48 3.94 -3.38
N GLY A 194 25.72 5.02 -3.63
CA GLY A 194 24.34 5.19 -3.18
C GLY A 194 23.46 4.01 -3.59
N GLY A 195 22.80 3.38 -2.62
CA GLY A 195 21.87 2.30 -2.92
C GLY A 195 20.74 2.79 -3.82
N VAL A 196 20.31 1.95 -4.75
CA VAL A 196 19.25 2.19 -5.73
C VAL A 196 18.09 1.24 -5.41
N PHE A 197 16.94 1.82 -5.06
CA PHE A 197 15.65 1.14 -5.08
C PHE A 197 14.88 1.57 -6.33
N ARG A 198 14.77 0.68 -7.31
CA ARG A 198 14.14 0.96 -8.59
C ARG A 198 12.80 0.23 -8.71
N VAL A 199 11.74 0.97 -9.01
CA VAL A 199 10.44 0.41 -9.39
C VAL A 199 10.33 0.51 -10.91
N LEU A 200 10.29 -0.63 -11.59
CA LEU A 200 10.12 -0.71 -13.04
C LEU A 200 8.68 -1.07 -13.35
N ASN A 201 7.93 -0.13 -13.91
CA ASN A 201 6.63 -0.43 -14.51
C ASN A 201 6.85 -0.91 -15.95
N CYS A 202 7.02 -2.21 -16.12
CA CYS A 202 7.12 -2.79 -17.45
C CYS A 202 6.63 -4.23 -17.50
N ARG A 203 6.30 -4.64 -18.72
CA ARG A 203 6.00 -6.04 -18.99
C ARG A 203 7.27 -6.87 -18.83
N PRO A 204 7.20 -8.04 -18.18
CA PRO A 204 8.40 -8.81 -17.94
C PRO A 204 9.12 -9.28 -19.20
N GLU A 205 8.44 -9.39 -20.35
CA GLU A 205 9.01 -9.74 -21.66
C GLU A 205 9.99 -8.67 -22.19
N VAL A 206 9.83 -7.43 -21.74
CA VAL A 206 10.69 -6.29 -22.16
C VAL A 206 11.91 -6.16 -21.23
N LEU A 207 11.87 -6.77 -20.04
CA LEU A 207 12.97 -6.73 -19.10
C LEU A 207 14.23 -7.41 -19.66
N SER A 208 15.36 -6.73 -19.54
CA SER A 208 16.70 -7.18 -19.90
C SER A 208 17.69 -6.79 -18.80
N ALA A 209 18.88 -7.38 -18.79
CA ALA A 209 19.90 -7.11 -17.77
C ALA A 209 20.29 -5.61 -17.70
N SER A 210 20.21 -4.88 -18.82
CA SER A 210 20.52 -3.43 -18.87
C SER A 210 19.55 -2.55 -18.07
N HIS A 211 18.39 -3.08 -17.66
CA HIS A 211 17.45 -2.35 -16.81
C HIS A 211 17.79 -2.44 -15.32
N LEU A 212 18.63 -3.42 -14.93
CA LEU A 212 19.02 -3.63 -13.55
C LEU A 212 20.11 -2.64 -13.13
N PRO A 213 20.12 -2.18 -11.87
CA PRO A 213 21.07 -1.19 -11.34
C PRO A 213 22.46 -1.80 -11.06
N THR A 214 22.94 -2.67 -11.93
CA THR A 214 24.20 -3.38 -11.77
C THR A 214 25.00 -3.29 -13.05
N SER A 215 25.97 -2.38 -13.09
CA SER A 215 27.15 -2.52 -13.94
C SER A 215 28.26 -3.23 -13.17
N ASP A 216 29.05 -4.05 -13.85
CA ASP A 216 30.33 -4.49 -13.31
C ASP A 216 31.37 -3.35 -13.35
N MET A 217 32.58 -3.61 -12.87
CA MET A 217 33.68 -2.62 -12.90
C MET A 217 34.01 -2.14 -14.33
N ASP A 218 33.58 -2.89 -15.34
CA ASP A 218 33.80 -2.62 -16.76
C ASP A 218 32.55 -2.00 -17.43
N GLY A 219 31.50 -1.69 -16.66
CA GLY A 219 30.27 -1.06 -17.16
C GLY A 219 29.24 -2.03 -17.74
N HIS A 220 29.46 -3.35 -17.68
CA HIS A 220 28.56 -4.33 -18.26
C HIS A 220 27.39 -4.69 -17.32
N PRO A 221 26.17 -4.80 -17.85
CA PRO A 221 25.00 -5.17 -17.06
C PRO A 221 25.18 -6.55 -16.41
N ARG A 222 25.02 -6.65 -15.08
CA ARG A 222 24.97 -7.93 -14.38
C ARG A 222 23.52 -8.40 -14.17
N PRO A 223 23.30 -9.72 -14.16
CA PRO A 223 22.03 -10.27 -13.73
C PRO A 223 21.78 -10.03 -12.23
N ALA A 224 20.51 -10.06 -11.84
CA ALA A 224 20.12 -10.21 -10.44
C ALA A 224 20.54 -11.60 -9.94
N ASN A 225 21.26 -11.67 -8.82
CA ASN A 225 21.70 -12.93 -8.21
C ASN A 225 20.79 -13.40 -7.08
N VAL A 226 19.82 -12.57 -6.67
CA VAL A 226 18.78 -12.93 -5.71
C VAL A 226 17.43 -12.59 -6.33
N THR A 227 16.50 -13.53 -6.30
CA THR A 227 15.11 -13.29 -6.68
C THR A 227 14.22 -13.61 -5.50
N VAL A 228 13.35 -12.65 -5.16
CA VAL A 228 12.39 -12.75 -4.06
C VAL A 228 11.00 -12.46 -4.62
N ALA A 229 9.95 -13.08 -4.09
CA ALA A 229 8.60 -12.86 -4.58
C ALA A 229 7.56 -13.32 -3.56
N GLU A 230 6.43 -12.61 -3.53
CA GLU A 230 5.20 -13.07 -2.87
C GLU A 230 4.31 -13.95 -3.76
N PRO A 231 4.81 -14.31 -4.94
CA PRO A 231 4.18 -14.08 -6.26
C PRO A 231 2.72 -13.59 -6.24
N TYR A 232 2.50 -12.30 -6.00
CA TYR A 232 1.20 -11.65 -6.19
C TYR A 232 1.18 -10.92 -7.53
N TYR A 233 0.07 -11.05 -8.27
CA TYR A 233 -0.17 -10.32 -9.51
C TYR A 233 -1.59 -9.76 -9.48
N GLU A 234 -1.76 -8.45 -9.62
CA GLU A 234 -3.06 -7.75 -9.42
C GLU A 234 -4.17 -8.40 -10.28
N VAL A 235 -3.83 -8.74 -11.53
CA VAL A 235 -4.76 -9.33 -12.49
C VAL A 235 -5.12 -10.80 -12.22
N LEU A 236 -4.37 -11.48 -11.35
CA LEU A 236 -4.57 -12.89 -10.98
C LEU A 236 -4.95 -13.04 -9.49
N GLU A 237 -5.32 -11.94 -8.81
CA GLU A 237 -5.63 -12.00 -7.38
C GLU A 237 -6.73 -13.04 -7.08
N GLY A 238 -6.44 -13.94 -6.13
CA GLY A 238 -7.33 -15.04 -5.75
C GLY A 238 -7.21 -16.30 -6.62
N TRP A 239 -6.42 -16.26 -7.69
CA TRP A 239 -6.15 -17.41 -8.58
C TRP A 239 -4.77 -18.00 -8.28
N HIS A 240 -4.60 -18.52 -7.06
CA HIS A 240 -3.29 -18.91 -6.52
C HIS A 240 -2.48 -19.89 -7.37
N LEU A 241 -3.15 -20.81 -8.07
CA LEU A 241 -2.46 -21.72 -9.00
C LEU A 241 -1.89 -20.96 -10.21
N GLN A 242 -2.66 -20.03 -10.77
CA GLN A 242 -2.25 -19.19 -11.89
C GLN A 242 -1.16 -18.21 -11.48
N GLU A 243 -1.23 -17.63 -10.29
CA GLU A 243 -0.15 -16.80 -9.71
C GLU A 243 1.17 -17.59 -9.66
N ALA A 244 1.14 -18.81 -9.10
CA ALA A 244 2.32 -19.67 -9.00
C ALA A 244 2.87 -20.10 -10.37
N LEU A 245 1.98 -20.46 -11.31
CA LEU A 245 2.37 -20.82 -12.68
C LEU A 245 2.97 -19.63 -13.43
N ASN A 246 2.37 -18.44 -13.29
CA ASN A 246 2.88 -17.21 -13.89
C ASN A 246 4.29 -16.93 -13.39
N TYR A 247 4.51 -16.98 -12.07
CA TYR A 247 5.83 -16.81 -11.47
C TYR A 247 6.86 -17.82 -11.98
N PHE A 248 6.50 -19.11 -12.04
CA PHE A 248 7.38 -20.15 -12.56
C PHE A 248 7.83 -19.88 -14.01
N HIS A 249 6.88 -19.58 -14.90
CA HIS A 249 7.17 -19.31 -16.31
C HIS A 249 7.95 -18.00 -16.48
N LEU A 250 7.62 -17.00 -15.68
CA LEU A 250 8.29 -15.72 -15.65
C LEU A 250 9.77 -15.86 -15.27
N LEU A 251 10.06 -16.51 -14.14
CA LEU A 251 11.44 -16.76 -13.72
C LEU A 251 12.22 -17.55 -14.76
N ARG A 252 11.62 -18.59 -15.35
CA ARG A 252 12.26 -19.37 -16.41
C ARG A 252 12.60 -18.51 -17.63
N ALA A 253 11.71 -17.59 -18.02
CA ALA A 253 11.95 -16.66 -19.12
C ALA A 253 13.04 -15.62 -18.78
N LEU A 254 13.08 -15.13 -17.54
CA LEU A 254 14.09 -14.17 -17.07
C LEU A 254 15.49 -14.81 -16.99
N LYS A 255 15.58 -16.06 -16.50
CA LYS A 255 16.82 -16.84 -16.49
C LYS A 255 17.36 -17.07 -17.90
N ARG A 256 16.50 -17.50 -18.85
CA ARG A 256 16.90 -17.69 -20.26
C ARG A 256 17.44 -16.42 -20.93
N ARG A 257 16.98 -15.25 -20.48
CA ARG A 257 17.42 -13.93 -20.98
C ARG A 257 18.64 -13.39 -20.23
N GLY A 258 19.17 -14.11 -19.24
CA GLY A 258 20.29 -13.64 -18.42
C GLY A 258 19.93 -12.43 -17.55
N VAL A 259 18.66 -12.20 -17.24
CA VAL A 259 18.23 -11.15 -16.30
C VAL A 259 18.42 -11.62 -14.86
N VAL A 260 18.13 -12.90 -14.61
CA VAL A 260 18.40 -13.58 -13.34
C VAL A 260 19.55 -14.53 -13.56
N GLY A 261 20.55 -14.42 -12.68
CA GLY A 261 21.75 -15.24 -12.71
C GLY A 261 21.41 -16.63 -12.22
N ALA A 262 21.98 -17.63 -12.87
CA ALA A 262 22.34 -18.84 -12.17
C ALA A 262 23.35 -18.43 -11.09
N GLY A 263 23.07 -18.68 -9.81
CA GLY A 263 24.14 -18.62 -8.83
C GLY A 263 25.09 -19.75 -9.18
N ASP A 264 26.17 -19.44 -9.90
CA ASP A 264 27.18 -20.39 -10.38
C ASP A 264 26.62 -21.81 -10.65
N ASP A 265 25.83 -21.97 -11.72
CA ASP A 265 25.35 -23.29 -12.16
C ASP A 265 26.54 -24.12 -12.65
N GLU A 266 27.07 -24.96 -11.76
CA GLU A 266 27.08 -26.40 -12.01
C GLU A 266 25.84 -26.99 -11.32
N ALA A 267 25.04 -27.73 -12.10
CA ALA A 267 23.89 -28.56 -11.71
C ALA A 267 22.50 -27.90 -11.61
N PHE A 268 21.77 -27.89 -12.73
CA PHE A 268 20.49 -28.61 -12.89
C PHE A 268 20.21 -28.94 -14.36
#